data_AF-A0A4V1SC55-F1
#
_entry.id   AF-A0A4V1SC55-F1
#
_cell.length_a   1.000
_cell.length_b   1.000
_cell.length_c   1.000
_cell.angle_alpha   90.00
_cell.angle_beta   90.00
_cell.angle_gamma   90.00
#
_symmetry.space_group_name_H-M   'P 1'
#
loop_
_entity.id
_entity.type
_entity.pdbx_description
1 polymer ?
#
loop_
_entity_poly.entity_id
_entity_poly.type
_entity_poly.pdbx_seq_one_letter_code
_entity_poly.pdbx_strand_id
1 'polypeptide(L)'
;MAGTAHPVPDHVPVERVVDIDVYNPAPALDDPTEAWAALHERDEGLLWTTGNEGHWIATRGATITAILTDHESFSSHVLMVPRERGLSNLLPTAADPPQHRPFRMVIQ
;
A
#
# COMPACT_ATOMS: atom_id res chain seq x y z
N MET A 1 10.68 -15.73 3.72
CA MET A 1 11.90 -15.06 3.22
C MET A 1 11.85 -13.66 3.78
N ALA A 2 12.72 -13.31 4.73
CA ALA A 2 12.72 -11.96 5.32
C ALA A 2 13.05 -10.94 4.23
N GLY A 3 12.18 -9.95 4.02
CA GLY A 3 12.43 -8.86 3.09
C GLY A 3 13.68 -8.08 3.50
N THR A 4 14.58 -7.81 2.56
CA THR A 4 15.72 -6.93 2.79
C THR A 4 15.24 -5.49 2.97
N ALA A 5 15.70 -4.79 4.00
CA ALA A 5 15.40 -3.37 4.18
C ALA A 5 15.94 -2.55 3.00
N HIS A 6 15.08 -1.75 2.37
CA HIS A 6 15.44 -0.88 1.24
C HIS A 6 15.89 0.51 1.72
N PRO A 7 16.82 1.18 1.01
CA PRO A 7 17.27 2.51 1.39
C PRO A 7 16.10 3.50 1.33
N VAL A 8 15.98 4.31 2.38
CA VAL A 8 14.95 5.36 2.47
C VAL A 8 15.30 6.48 1.48
N PRO A 9 14.37 6.87 0.58
CA PRO A 9 14.60 8.00 -0.34
C PRO A 9 14.75 9.34 0.40
N ASP A 10 15.59 10.24 -0.12
CA ASP A 10 15.88 11.55 0.49
C ASP A 10 14.65 12.44 0.77
N HIS A 11 13.57 12.25 0.02
CA HIS A 11 12.33 13.03 0.16
C HIS A 11 11.40 12.49 1.25
N VAL A 12 11.74 11.38 1.91
CA VAL A 12 10.95 10.77 2.98
C VAL A 12 11.44 11.29 4.33
N PRO A 13 10.59 12.00 5.10
CA PRO A 13 10.94 12.44 6.45
C PRO A 13 11.19 11.24 7.38
N VAL A 14 12.21 11.33 8.23
CA VAL A 14 12.65 10.23 9.11
C VAL A 14 11.55 9.79 10.07
N GLU A 15 10.72 10.72 10.54
CA GLU A 15 9.60 10.50 11.43
C GLU A 15 8.47 9.67 10.79
N ARG A 16 8.47 9.50 9.46
CA ARG A 16 7.48 8.65 8.76
C ARG A 16 7.98 7.24 8.52
N VAL A 17 9.25 6.95 8.79
CA VAL A 17 9.84 5.64 8.49
C VAL A 17 9.36 4.61 9.52
N VAL A 18 8.96 3.45 9.02
CA VAL A 18 8.62 2.24 9.78
C VAL A 18 9.30 1.02 9.16
N ASP A 19 9.46 -0.03 9.94
CA ASP A 19 9.94 -1.33 9.45
C ASP A 19 8.81 -2.35 9.53
N ILE A 20 8.01 -2.44 8.46
CA ILE A 20 6.91 -3.41 8.33
C ILE A 20 7.04 -4.17 7.02
N ASP A 21 7.06 -5.50 7.12
CA ASP A 21 6.84 -6.40 5.99
C ASP A 21 5.34 -6.68 5.88
N VAL A 22 4.67 -6.19 4.82
CA VAL A 22 3.21 -6.34 4.69
C VAL A 22 2.76 -7.79 4.51
N TYR A 23 3.68 -8.68 4.11
CA TYR A 23 3.43 -10.12 3.98
C TYR A 23 3.69 -10.90 5.26
N ASN A 24 4.34 -10.27 6.24
CA ASN A 24 4.67 -10.86 7.51
C ASN A 24 4.81 -9.77 8.58
N PRO A 25 3.73 -9.02 8.88
CA PRO A 25 3.81 -7.78 9.66
C PRO A 25 4.09 -8.03 11.15
N ALA A 26 3.83 -9.24 11.63
CA ALA A 26 4.00 -9.63 13.02
C ALA A 26 4.47 -11.08 13.16
N PRO A 27 5.69 -11.44 12.74
CA PRO A 27 6.15 -12.83 12.75
C PRO A 27 6.19 -13.48 14.14
N ALA A 28 6.22 -12.65 15.18
CA ALA A 28 6.28 -13.06 16.57
C ALA A 28 4.94 -12.94 17.33
N LEU A 29 3.88 -12.45 16.68
CA LEU A 29 2.55 -12.32 17.28
C LEU A 29 1.61 -13.39 16.73
N ASP A 30 0.66 -13.81 17.56
CA ASP A 30 -0.38 -14.77 17.16
C ASP A 30 -1.43 -14.11 16.26
N ASP A 31 -1.63 -12.79 16.38
CA ASP A 31 -2.56 -12.01 15.57
C ASP A 31 -1.82 -10.92 14.76
N PRO A 32 -1.75 -11.03 13.41
CA PRO A 32 -1.10 -10.03 12.58
C PRO A 32 -1.84 -8.69 12.54
N THR A 33 -3.10 -8.62 12.97
CA THR A 33 -3.85 -7.35 13.03
C THR A 33 -3.32 -6.41 14.09
N GLU A 34 -2.65 -6.92 15.14
CA GLU A 34 -2.02 -6.10 16.17
C GLU A 34 -0.91 -5.20 15.61
N ALA A 35 -0.11 -5.70 14.66
CA ALA A 35 0.91 -4.88 14.01
C ALA A 35 0.32 -3.73 13.18
N TRP A 36 -0.82 -3.97 12.52
CA TRP A 36 -1.53 -2.92 11.80
C TRP A 36 -2.17 -1.91 12.76
N ALA A 37 -2.71 -2.37 13.89
CA ALA A 37 -3.28 -1.50 14.90
C ALA A 37 -2.22 -0.59 15.54
N ALA A 38 -1.01 -1.09 15.79
CA ALA A 38 0.10 -0.32 16.33
C ALA A 38 0.49 0.87 15.42
N LEU A 39 0.30 0.77 14.11
CA LEU A 39 0.53 1.90 13.20
C LEU A 39 -0.39 3.10 13.45
N HIS A 40 -1.55 2.89 14.07
CA HIS A 40 -2.46 3.99 14.43
C HIS A 40 -1.97 4.83 15.61
N GLU A 41 -0.95 4.36 16.35
CA GLU A 41 -0.27 5.13 17.40
C GLU A 41 0.61 6.24 16.82
N ARG A 42 0.90 6.20 15.51
CA ARG A 42 1.65 7.24 14.81
C ARG A 42 0.75 8.43 14.52
N ASP A 43 1.29 9.62 14.77
CA ASP A 43 0.60 10.88 14.47
C ASP A 43 0.45 11.08 12.96
N GLU A 44 1.43 10.61 12.18
CA GLU A 44 1.39 10.69 10.73
C GLU A 44 0.44 9.65 10.13
N GLY A 45 -0.53 10.12 9.33
CA GLY A 45 -1.47 9.23 8.62
C GLY A 45 -0.93 8.58 7.34
N LEU A 46 0.35 8.80 7.03
CA LEU A 46 1.04 8.29 5.86
C LEU A 46 2.50 7.97 6.25
N LEU A 47 2.85 6.69 6.23
CA LEU A 47 4.13 6.15 6.70
C LEU A 47 4.89 5.50 5.55
N TRP A 48 6.22 5.53 5.58
CA TRP A 48 7.07 4.84 4.60
C TRP A 48 7.65 3.59 5.23
N THR A 49 7.39 2.41 4.66
CA THR A 49 8.06 1.18 5.09
C THR A 49 9.35 0.95 4.33
N THR A 50 10.36 0.37 4.99
CA THR A 50 11.56 -0.18 4.34
C THR A 50 11.36 -1.58 3.78
N GLY A 51 10.24 -2.24 4.10
CA GLY A 51 9.89 -3.57 3.60
C GLY A 51 9.41 -3.55 2.14
N ASN A 52 9.55 -4.71 1.47
CA ASN A 52 8.96 -5.01 0.16
C ASN A 52 9.23 -3.92 -0.90
N GLU A 53 10.50 -3.60 -1.18
CA GLU A 53 10.98 -2.55 -2.11
C GLU A 53 10.82 -1.10 -1.63
N GLY A 54 10.23 -0.89 -0.46
CA GLY A 54 9.98 0.44 0.10
C GLY A 54 8.78 1.12 -0.55
N HIS A 55 7.79 1.47 0.27
CA HIS A 55 6.54 2.06 -0.21
C HIS A 55 5.77 2.80 0.89
N TRP A 56 4.81 3.61 0.48
CA TRP A 56 3.90 4.30 1.39
C TRP A 56 2.78 3.38 1.91
N ILE A 57 2.44 3.54 3.18
CA ILE A 57 1.32 2.91 3.88
C ILE A 57 0.44 4.03 4.44
N ALA A 58 -0.81 4.12 3.96
CA ALA A 58 -1.80 5.02 4.53
C ALA A 58 -2.50 4.34 5.71
N THR A 59 -2.54 5.01 6.86
CA THR A 59 -3.01 4.43 8.14
C THR A 59 -4.27 5.10 8.68
N ARG A 60 -4.77 6.14 8.01
CA ARG A 60 -5.96 6.88 8.44
C ARG A 60 -7.03 6.79 7.38
N GLY A 61 -8.28 6.57 7.80
CA GLY A 61 -9.43 6.45 6.90
C GLY A 61 -9.55 7.62 5.92
N ALA A 62 -9.37 8.86 6.39
CA ALA A 62 -9.40 10.04 5.51
C ALA A 62 -8.32 10.02 4.42
N THR A 63 -7.09 9.64 4.76
CA THR A 63 -5.98 9.50 3.80
C THR A 63 -6.26 8.37 2.80
N ILE A 64 -6.73 7.23 3.28
CA ILE A 64 -7.10 6.07 2.44
C ILE A 64 -8.21 6.47 1.47
N THR A 65 -9.27 7.13 1.94
CA THR A 65 -10.36 7.60 1.09
C THR A 65 -9.85 8.58 0.03
N ALA A 66 -9.04 9.58 0.40
CA ALA A 66 -8.48 10.53 -0.55
C ALA A 66 -7.71 9.82 -1.67
N ILE A 67 -6.82 8.88 -1.31
CA ILE A 67 -6.03 8.08 -2.26
C ILE A 67 -6.93 7.27 -3.19
N LEU A 68 -7.88 6.51 -2.63
CA LEU A 68 -8.73 5.60 -3.41
C LEU A 68 -9.72 6.34 -4.33
N THR A 69 -10.01 7.61 -4.06
CA THR A 69 -10.87 8.43 -4.92
C THR A 69 -10.12 9.20 -6.01
N ASP A 70 -8.82 9.45 -5.83
CA ASP A 70 -7.97 10.19 -6.78
C ASP A 70 -7.20 9.25 -7.71
N HIS A 71 -7.93 8.66 -8.66
CA HIS A 71 -7.37 7.78 -9.69
C HIS A 71 -6.42 8.48 -10.69
N GLU A 72 -6.42 9.81 -10.75
CA GLU A 72 -5.50 10.55 -11.63
C GLU A 72 -4.08 10.57 -11.05
N SER A 73 -3.97 10.72 -9.73
CA SER A 73 -2.70 10.62 -9.01
C SER A 73 -2.33 9.17 -8.63
N PHE A 74 -3.33 8.32 -8.33
CA PHE A 74 -3.16 6.97 -7.80
C PHE A 74 -3.77 5.90 -8.72
N SER A 75 -2.99 5.45 -9.69
CA SER A 75 -3.38 4.40 -10.64
C SER A 75 -3.45 3.00 -10.01
N SER A 76 -4.39 2.18 -10.50
CA SER A 76 -4.56 0.77 -10.13
C SER A 76 -3.73 -0.21 -10.97
N HIS A 77 -2.85 0.26 -11.87
CA HIS A 77 -2.05 -0.62 -12.74
C HIS A 77 -1.11 -1.58 -11.98
N VAL A 78 -0.71 -1.22 -10.76
CA VAL A 78 0.11 -2.03 -9.87
C VAL A 78 -0.75 -2.42 -8.67
N LEU A 79 -1.18 -3.68 -8.64
CA LEU A 79 -2.17 -4.15 -7.65
C LEU A 79 -1.59 -4.50 -6.28
N MET A 80 -0.29 -4.83 -6.23
CA MET A 80 0.37 -5.25 -5.01
C MET A 80 1.83 -4.83 -5.01
N VAL A 81 2.41 -4.72 -3.82
CA VAL A 81 3.85 -4.55 -3.61
C VAL A 81 4.50 -5.93 -3.47
N PRO A 82 5.78 -6.16 -3.78
CA PRO A 82 6.69 -5.30 -4.53
C PRO A 82 6.17 -5.07 -5.96
N ARG A 83 6.65 -3.99 -6.61
CA ARG A 83 6.14 -3.52 -7.90
C ARG A 83 6.22 -4.61 -8.97
N GLU A 84 7.30 -5.38 -8.97
CA GLU A 84 7.52 -6.48 -9.92
C GLU A 84 6.41 -7.55 -9.88
N ARG A 85 5.77 -7.77 -8.71
CA ARG A 85 4.67 -8.73 -8.54
C ARG A 85 3.29 -8.09 -8.74
N GLY A 86 3.22 -6.76 -8.64
CA GLY A 86 1.98 -6.01 -8.75
C GLY A 86 1.52 -5.69 -10.16
N LEU A 87 2.42 -5.71 -11.13
CA LEU A 87 2.06 -5.46 -12.53
C LEU A 87 1.06 -6.51 -13.00
N SER A 88 -0.15 -6.07 -13.33
CA SER A 88 -1.26 -6.96 -13.65
C SER A 88 -2.11 -6.40 -14.77
N ASN A 89 -2.67 -7.29 -15.59
CA ASN A 89 -3.69 -6.97 -16.60
C ASN A 89 -5.07 -7.50 -16.17
N LEU A 90 -5.28 -7.74 -14.87
CA LEU A 90 -6.53 -8.29 -14.33
C LEU A 90 -7.64 -7.25 -14.37
N LEU A 91 -8.49 -7.32 -15.40
CA LEU A 91 -9.64 -6.43 -15.55
C LEU A 91 -10.83 -6.93 -14.70
N PRO A 92 -11.64 -6.02 -14.10
CA PRO A 92 -11.50 -4.57 -14.18
C PRO A 92 -10.44 -3.99 -13.22
N THR A 93 -10.02 -4.74 -12.20
CA THR A 93 -9.27 -4.23 -11.05
C THR A 93 -7.99 -3.44 -11.39
N ALA A 94 -7.26 -3.84 -12.44
CA ALA A 94 -6.03 -3.17 -12.86
C ALA A 94 -6.25 -2.00 -13.82
N ALA A 95 -7.50 -1.67 -14.18
CA ALA A 95 -7.82 -0.55 -15.05
C ALA A 95 -8.27 0.68 -14.25
N ASP A 96 -7.81 1.85 -14.69
CA ASP A 96 -8.32 3.14 -14.23
C ASP A 96 -9.52 3.59 -15.10
N PRO A 97 -10.36 4.52 -14.61
CA PRO A 97 -11.27 5.26 -15.46
C PRO A 97 -10.55 5.93 -16.66
N PRO A 98 -11.18 6.00 -17.84
CA PRO A 98 -12.54 5.52 -18.16
C PRO A 98 -12.62 4.03 -18.50
N GLN A 99 -11.49 3.34 -18.67
CA GLN A 99 -11.43 1.94 -19.16
C GLN A 99 -12.06 0.94 -18.17
N HIS A 100 -12.00 1.23 -16.87
CA HIS A 100 -12.60 0.42 -15.81
C HIS A 100 -14.13 0.26 -15.94
N ARG A 101 -14.85 1.33 -16.29
CA ARG A 101 -16.32 1.40 -16.17
C ARG A 101 -17.06 0.40 -17.06
N PRO A 102 -16.72 0.24 -18.35
CA PRO A 102 -17.37 -0.77 -19.21
C PRO A 102 -17.26 -2.19 -18.67
N PHE A 103 -16.11 -2.59 -18.12
CA PHE A 103 -15.93 -3.94 -17.57
C PHE A 103 -16.78 -4.16 -16.31
N ARG A 104 -16.89 -3.16 -15.42
CA ARG A 104 -17.74 -3.26 -14.22
C ARG A 104 -19.22 -3.46 -14.55
N MET A 105 -19.72 -2.79 -15.59
CA MET A 105 -21.13 -2.90 -16.00
C MET A 105 -21.54 -4.31 -16.45
N VAL A 106 -20.58 -5.19 -16.78
CA VAL A 106 -20.86 -6.56 -17.24
C VAL A 106 -20.89 -7.56 -16.07
N ILE A 107 -20.19 -7.28 -14.98
CA ILE A 107 -19.94 -8.25 -13.90
C ILE A 107 -20.75 -7.96 -12.61
N GLN A 108 -21.55 -6.89 -12.58
CA GLN A 108 -22.39 -6.47 -11.46
C GLN A 108 -23.84 -6.35 -11.91
#